data_AF-A0A1W9VM59-F1
#
_entry.id   AF-A0A1W9VM59-F1
#
_cell.length_a   1.000
_cell.length_b   1.000
_cell.length_c   1.000
_cell.angle_alpha   90.00
_cell.angle_beta   90.00
_cell.angle_gamma   90.00
#
_symmetry.space_group_name_H-M   'P 1'
#
loop_
_entity.id
_entity.type
_entity.pdbx_description
1 polymer ?
#
loop_
_entity_poly.entity_id
_entity_poly.type
_entity_poly.pdbx_seq_one_letter_code
_entity_poly.pdbx_strand_id
1 'polypeptide(L)'
;MKIYVIALIGLILISCKAPQEVTDTSKININHAESQVQPWHSAKIDSLEKTIYDVAHALKIPFKIPTNKYSQNINQNIVRFIDKKSSNPKKVFLRFKLNKQIVDFNYANIILKQELEKVGATMVSGKFFAHWNGYTTGQELRFRNRDNSFEYLIRLVYDNAPYTANDTKRKISFVVTQLGNTFDIVNDNIDYFKENKFTFAFEGQANYTDTLSNLAESLEIESMLTIPIESYPIRRDRISRAGAIKVTNPIDPEKIAGAINSLNLNTRDIKGITHYWGNFGTSESELMTEIIAYCKRMNFYYVDAWTTSDSEAYRIASRHQIPTSWALSYKQVTKNNFTSYIKKNSKPIIMLTLKDQQDLDKIKLFVDLIDRHNLSIVYVSDLLKTDLLKIE
;
A
#
# COMPACT_ATOMS: atom_id res chain seq x y z
N MET A 1 9.65 -52.16 22.03
CA MET A 1 9.33 -52.35 20.61
C MET A 1 10.12 -51.32 19.81
N LYS A 2 10.59 -51.72 18.63
CA LYS A 2 11.78 -51.23 17.89
C LYS A 2 11.74 -49.75 17.43
N ILE A 3 12.81 -48.95 17.63
CA ILE A 3 13.95 -48.56 16.74
C ILE A 3 13.66 -47.33 15.83
N TYR A 4 14.68 -46.45 15.70
CA TYR A 4 15.00 -45.41 14.69
C TYR A 4 14.63 -43.96 15.11
N VAL A 5 15.49 -42.93 15.15
CA VAL A 5 16.81 -42.66 14.55
C VAL A 5 17.60 -41.70 15.46
N ILE A 6 18.81 -42.07 15.89
CA ILE A 6 19.88 -41.15 16.31
C ILE A 6 21.02 -41.40 15.32
N ALA A 7 21.24 -40.49 14.37
CA ALA A 7 22.47 -40.32 13.58
C ALA A 7 22.24 -39.27 12.48
N LEU A 8 22.75 -38.05 12.66
CA LEU A 8 23.53 -37.30 11.65
C LEU A 8 23.96 -35.93 12.22
N ILE A 9 24.96 -35.95 13.11
CA ILE A 9 25.82 -34.79 13.37
C ILE A 9 27.23 -35.31 13.15
N GLY A 10 27.78 -35.03 11.97
CA GLY A 10 29.13 -35.46 11.60
C GLY A 10 29.42 -35.19 10.14
N LEU A 11 30.39 -34.31 9.91
CA LEU A 11 31.11 -34.04 8.66
C LEU A 11 30.32 -33.41 7.50
N ILE A 12 30.51 -32.10 7.29
CA ILE A 12 31.19 -31.57 6.08
C ILE A 12 31.93 -30.28 6.49
N LEU A 13 33.18 -30.43 6.96
CA LEU A 13 34.20 -29.39 6.86
C LEU A 13 35.01 -29.71 5.61
N ILE A 14 34.66 -29.09 4.48
CA ILE A 14 35.48 -29.13 3.26
C ILE A 14 35.85 -27.70 2.90
N SER A 15 37.17 -27.48 3.03
CA SER A 15 38.01 -26.42 2.49
C SER A 15 37.44 -25.69 1.26
N CYS A 16 37.15 -24.40 1.40
CA CYS A 16 37.08 -23.48 0.26
C CYS A 16 38.45 -22.83 0.09
N LYS A 17 39.24 -23.36 -0.85
CA LYS A 17 40.37 -22.65 -1.46
C LYS A 17 39.84 -21.48 -2.29
N ALA A 18 40.49 -20.33 -2.17
CA ALA A 18 40.26 -19.17 -3.02
C ALA A 18 40.51 -19.52 -4.51
N PRO A 19 39.67 -19.07 -5.45
CA PRO A 19 39.98 -19.20 -6.87
C PRO A 19 40.96 -18.11 -7.29
N GLN A 20 42.02 -18.55 -7.99
CA GLN A 20 43.04 -17.74 -8.64
C GLN A 20 42.44 -16.85 -9.73
N GLU A 21 43.01 -15.65 -9.85
CA GLU A 21 42.84 -14.76 -11.00
C GLU A 21 43.24 -15.49 -12.28
N VAL A 22 42.31 -15.55 -13.24
CA VAL A 22 42.61 -15.87 -14.63
C VAL A 22 42.34 -14.61 -15.44
N THR A 23 43.42 -13.97 -15.84
CA THR A 23 43.45 -12.91 -16.85
C THR A 23 43.31 -13.58 -18.22
N ASP A 24 42.16 -13.42 -18.87
CA ASP A 24 42.07 -13.65 -20.31
C ASP A 24 41.33 -12.50 -20.98
N THR A 25 42.04 -11.85 -21.89
CA THR A 25 41.61 -10.66 -22.64
C THR A 25 41.46 -11.06 -24.10
N SER A 26 40.30 -11.57 -24.46
CA SER A 26 39.91 -11.71 -25.88
C SER A 26 38.84 -10.68 -26.24
N LYS A 27 39.21 -9.85 -27.21
CA LYS A 27 38.51 -8.67 -27.71
C LYS A 27 37.20 -9.08 -28.41
N ILE A 28 36.06 -8.62 -27.90
CA ILE A 28 34.81 -8.60 -28.66
C ILE A 28 34.68 -7.21 -29.30
N ASN A 29 34.76 -7.19 -30.63
CA ASN A 29 34.70 -5.98 -31.45
C ASN A 29 33.22 -5.63 -31.69
N ILE A 30 32.68 -4.62 -31.00
CA ILE A 30 31.33 -4.09 -31.24
C ILE A 30 31.48 -2.72 -31.93
N ASN A 31 31.08 -2.65 -33.20
CA ASN A 31 31.03 -1.42 -33.98
C ASN A 31 30.07 -0.41 -33.33
N HIS A 32 30.61 0.66 -32.76
CA HIS A 32 29.83 1.78 -32.25
C HIS A 32 29.46 2.74 -33.38
N ALA A 33 28.16 2.83 -33.69
CA ALA A 33 27.61 3.94 -34.45
C ALA A 33 27.52 5.19 -33.56
N GLU A 34 28.20 6.26 -33.95
CA GLU A 34 28.23 7.53 -33.24
C GLU A 34 26.84 8.18 -33.18
N SER A 35 26.34 8.45 -31.97
CA SER A 35 25.18 9.31 -31.72
C SER A 35 25.62 10.53 -30.93
N GLN A 36 25.44 11.73 -31.48
CA GLN A 36 25.88 12.97 -30.83
C GLN A 36 24.98 13.39 -29.65
N VAL A 37 25.56 13.39 -28.46
CA VAL A 37 24.96 13.84 -27.19
C VAL A 37 25.21 15.35 -26.99
N GLN A 38 24.14 16.13 -26.83
CA GLN A 38 24.20 17.58 -26.56
C GLN A 38 24.26 17.83 -25.03
N PRO A 39 25.05 18.81 -24.55
CA PRO A 39 25.18 19.12 -23.12
C PRO A 39 23.92 19.79 -22.52
N TRP A 40 23.66 19.45 -21.26
CA TRP A 40 22.42 19.73 -20.49
C TRP A 40 22.07 21.21 -20.30
N HIS A 41 23.04 22.13 -20.35
CA HIS A 41 22.84 23.55 -20.03
C HIS A 41 22.40 24.44 -21.21
N SER A 42 22.02 23.85 -22.35
CA SER A 42 21.68 24.61 -23.57
C SER A 42 20.26 24.41 -24.11
N ALA A 43 19.45 23.53 -23.51
CA ALA A 43 18.08 23.28 -23.93
C ALA A 43 17.08 23.82 -22.89
N LYS A 44 16.11 24.64 -23.31
CA LYS A 44 14.92 24.97 -22.50
C LYS A 44 14.30 23.65 -22.04
N ILE A 45 14.32 23.39 -20.73
CA ILE A 45 13.58 22.29 -20.12
C ILE A 45 12.09 22.62 -20.33
N ASP A 46 11.38 21.76 -21.04
CA ASP A 46 9.93 21.90 -21.20
C ASP A 46 9.28 21.80 -19.81
N SER A 47 8.26 22.63 -19.57
CA SER A 47 7.45 22.61 -18.34
C SER A 47 7.04 21.19 -17.94
N LEU A 48 6.75 20.34 -18.93
CA LEU A 48 6.42 18.94 -18.75
C LEU A 48 7.58 18.10 -18.18
N GLU A 49 8.82 18.30 -18.66
CA GLU A 49 9.99 17.59 -18.10
C GLU A 49 10.21 17.98 -16.63
N LYS A 50 10.06 19.27 -16.30
CA LYS A 50 10.16 19.74 -14.91
C LYS A 50 9.13 19.03 -14.00
N THR A 51 7.86 19.00 -14.41
CA THR A 51 6.80 18.30 -13.66
C THR A 51 7.09 16.82 -13.47
N ILE A 52 7.65 16.14 -14.49
CA ILE A 52 8.05 14.73 -14.35
C ILE A 52 9.11 14.56 -13.24
N TYR A 53 10.07 15.48 -13.15
CA TYR A 53 11.08 15.46 -12.08
C TYR A 53 10.51 15.81 -10.70
N ASP A 54 9.61 16.79 -10.62
CA ASP A 54 8.96 17.19 -9.37
C ASP A 54 8.14 16.01 -8.78
N VAL A 55 7.40 15.30 -9.65
CA VAL A 55 6.70 14.06 -9.27
C VAL A 55 7.65 12.99 -8.78
N ALA A 56 8.78 12.80 -9.48
CA ALA A 56 9.74 11.78 -9.09
C ALA A 56 10.35 12.06 -7.71
N HIS A 57 10.63 13.33 -7.42
CA HIS A 57 11.10 13.78 -6.12
C HIS A 57 10.03 13.57 -5.03
N ALA A 58 8.77 13.92 -5.30
CA ALA A 58 7.66 13.70 -4.37
C ALA A 58 7.44 12.22 -4.04
N LEU A 59 7.69 11.32 -5.00
CA LEU A 59 7.65 9.87 -4.83
C LEU A 59 8.87 9.30 -4.08
N LYS A 60 9.76 10.15 -3.55
CA LYS A 60 11.03 9.79 -2.91
C LYS A 60 11.89 8.86 -3.78
N ILE A 61 11.81 9.03 -5.10
CA ILE A 61 12.66 8.29 -6.03
C ILE A 61 14.04 8.95 -5.95
N PRO A 62 15.10 8.25 -5.49
CA PRO A 62 16.41 8.85 -5.34
C PRO A 62 16.86 9.42 -6.68
N PHE A 63 17.14 10.71 -6.78
CA PHE A 63 17.48 11.36 -8.04
C PHE A 63 18.89 11.93 -7.98
N LYS A 64 19.65 11.75 -9.06
CA LYS A 64 20.87 12.52 -9.34
C LYS A 64 20.73 13.13 -10.73
N ILE A 65 20.73 14.46 -10.79
CA ILE A 65 20.90 15.18 -12.06
C ILE A 65 22.30 14.83 -12.58
N PRO A 66 22.44 14.28 -13.80
CA PRO A 66 23.76 14.05 -14.37
C PRO A 66 24.42 15.40 -14.65
N THR A 67 25.37 15.80 -13.81
CA THR A 67 26.07 17.08 -13.94
C THR A 67 27.19 17.07 -14.99
N ASN A 68 27.46 15.93 -15.65
CA ASN A 68 28.56 15.85 -16.62
C ASN A 68 28.31 14.93 -17.81
N LYS A 69 28.94 15.31 -18.94
CA LYS A 69 28.77 14.82 -20.32
C LYS A 69 29.17 13.35 -20.55
N TYR A 70 29.66 12.64 -19.52
CA TYR A 70 30.12 11.26 -19.59
C TYR A 70 29.81 10.49 -18.30
N SER A 71 28.52 10.25 -18.01
CA SER A 71 28.18 9.21 -17.04
C SER A 71 27.30 8.15 -17.69
N GLN A 72 27.94 7.20 -18.36
CA GLN A 72 27.37 5.87 -18.63
C GLN A 72 27.30 5.03 -17.35
N ASN A 73 26.85 5.61 -16.23
CA ASN A 73 26.57 4.83 -15.04
C ASN A 73 25.11 4.36 -15.12
N ILE A 74 24.94 3.09 -15.53
CA ILE A 74 23.67 2.35 -15.63
C ILE A 74 22.89 2.30 -14.29
N ASN A 75 23.48 2.80 -13.20
CA ASN A 75 22.88 2.95 -11.88
C ASN A 75 22.16 4.29 -11.62
N GLN A 76 21.97 5.16 -12.61
CA GLN A 76 21.15 6.37 -12.44
C GLN A 76 19.65 6.05 -12.47
N ASN A 77 18.89 6.64 -11.55
CA ASN A 77 17.47 6.37 -11.33
C ASN A 77 16.53 7.10 -12.28
N ILE A 78 17.06 7.98 -13.14
CA ILE A 78 16.39 8.55 -14.31
C ILE A 78 17.42 8.62 -15.43
N VAL A 79 17.14 7.95 -16.55
CA VAL A 79 17.99 8.01 -17.75
C VAL A 79 17.16 8.62 -18.88
N ARG A 80 17.64 9.74 -19.44
CA ARG A 80 17.01 10.44 -20.55
C ARG A 80 17.64 10.00 -21.88
N PHE A 81 16.82 9.48 -22.79
CA PHE A 81 17.22 9.26 -24.18
C PHE A 81 16.36 10.09 -25.11
N ILE A 82 16.99 10.81 -26.04
CA ILE A 82 16.31 11.45 -27.17
C ILE A 82 16.68 10.69 -28.43
N ASP A 83 15.71 10.05 -29.06
CA ASP A 83 15.92 9.46 -30.38
C ASP A 83 15.92 10.57 -31.45
N LYS A 84 17.10 10.89 -31.98
CA LYS A 84 17.29 11.89 -33.04
C LYS A 84 17.16 11.31 -34.45
N LYS A 85 17.06 10.00 -34.62
CA LYS A 85 17.02 9.33 -35.94
C LYS A 85 15.59 9.03 -36.41
N SER A 86 14.59 9.17 -35.54
CA SER A 86 13.18 8.97 -35.88
C SER A 86 12.63 10.15 -36.69
N SER A 87 12.07 9.87 -37.88
CA SER A 87 11.36 10.81 -38.75
C SER A 87 9.97 11.24 -38.23
N ASN A 88 9.63 10.83 -37.01
CA ASN A 88 8.37 11.08 -36.33
C ASN A 88 8.64 11.22 -34.81
N PRO A 89 7.70 11.75 -34.00
CA PRO A 89 7.99 12.67 -32.89
C PRO A 89 9.19 12.33 -32.01
N LYS A 90 9.94 13.37 -31.62
CA LYS A 90 11.05 13.26 -30.66
C LYS A 90 10.57 12.54 -29.39
N LYS A 91 11.06 11.31 -29.19
CA LYS A 91 10.72 10.49 -28.03
C LYS A 91 11.68 10.80 -26.89
N VAL A 92 11.13 11.04 -25.70
CA VAL A 92 11.88 11.17 -24.45
C VAL A 92 11.62 9.93 -23.62
N PHE A 93 12.66 9.14 -23.41
CA PHE A 93 12.58 7.96 -22.55
C PHE A 93 13.03 8.32 -21.14
N LEU A 94 12.25 7.91 -20.14
CA LEU A 94 12.55 8.05 -18.73
C LEU A 94 12.33 6.71 -18.04
N ARG A 95 13.20 6.36 -17.10
CA ARG A 95 13.07 5.14 -16.30
C ARG A 95 13.14 5.52 -14.84
N PHE A 96 12.16 5.13 -14.04
CA PHE A 96 12.08 5.35 -12.61
C PHE A 96 12.24 4.03 -11.86
N LYS A 97 13.13 4.02 -10.85
CA LYS A 97 13.22 2.92 -9.89
C LYS A 97 12.39 3.24 -8.66
N LEU A 98 11.34 2.46 -8.42
CA LEU A 98 10.43 2.60 -7.29
C LEU A 98 10.90 1.78 -6.09
N ASN A 99 10.79 2.35 -4.90
CA ASN A 99 10.87 1.58 -3.68
C ASN A 99 9.53 0.88 -3.44
N LYS A 100 9.50 -0.44 -3.65
CA LYS A 100 8.30 -1.28 -3.43
C LYS A 100 7.75 -1.23 -2.01
N GLN A 101 8.54 -0.78 -1.03
CA GLN A 101 8.08 -0.60 0.35
C GLN A 101 7.32 0.71 0.55
N ILE A 102 7.49 1.69 -0.34
CA ILE A 102 6.92 3.03 -0.23
C ILE A 102 5.74 3.19 -1.21
N VAL A 103 5.91 2.71 -2.45
CA VAL A 103 4.97 2.98 -3.54
C VAL A 103 4.82 1.80 -4.49
N ASP A 104 3.58 1.52 -4.93
CA ASP A 104 3.29 0.55 -5.99
C ASP A 104 3.09 1.20 -7.37
N PHE A 105 3.05 0.39 -8.43
CA PHE A 105 2.90 0.88 -9.80
C PHE A 105 1.58 1.62 -10.05
N ASN A 106 0.47 1.17 -9.45
CA ASN A 106 -0.83 1.82 -9.64
C ASN A 106 -0.83 3.21 -9.01
N TYR A 107 -0.32 3.32 -7.79
CA TYR A 107 -0.20 4.61 -7.10
C TYR A 107 0.72 5.57 -7.86
N ALA A 108 1.91 5.11 -8.27
CA ALA A 108 2.85 5.92 -9.05
C ALA A 108 2.24 6.37 -10.39
N ASN A 109 1.52 5.49 -11.09
CA ASN A 109 0.82 5.82 -12.33
C ASN A 109 -0.26 6.89 -12.12
N ILE A 110 -1.09 6.78 -11.07
CA ILE A 110 -2.13 7.77 -10.78
C ILE A 110 -1.52 9.15 -10.57
N ILE A 111 -0.46 9.26 -9.76
CA ILE A 111 0.20 10.55 -9.50
C ILE A 111 0.83 11.09 -10.78
N LEU A 112 1.61 10.29 -11.51
CA LEU A 112 2.23 10.71 -12.77
C LEU A 112 1.18 11.18 -13.77
N LYS A 113 0.10 10.43 -13.95
CA LYS A 113 -0.97 10.81 -14.87
C LYS A 113 -1.57 12.17 -14.49
N GLN A 114 -1.97 12.34 -13.23
CA GLN A 114 -2.60 13.57 -12.77
C GLN A 114 -1.70 14.79 -12.96
N GLU A 115 -0.45 14.70 -12.51
CA GLU A 115 0.47 15.85 -12.58
C GLU A 115 0.85 16.19 -14.02
N LEU A 116 1.02 15.19 -14.90
CA LEU A 116 1.36 15.45 -16.31
C LEU A 116 0.17 16.00 -17.10
N GLU A 117 -1.04 15.55 -16.81
CA GLU A 117 -2.25 16.09 -17.46
C GLU A 117 -2.51 17.56 -17.06
N LYS A 118 -2.15 17.98 -15.85
CA LYS A 118 -2.23 19.39 -15.42
C LYS A 118 -1.36 20.34 -16.25
N VAL A 119 -0.23 19.85 -16.77
CA VAL A 119 0.70 20.63 -17.60
C VAL A 119 0.56 20.30 -19.09
N GLY A 120 -0.63 19.85 -19.51
CA GLY A 120 -0.99 19.73 -20.92
C GLY A 120 -0.57 18.42 -21.60
N ALA A 121 -0.05 17.42 -20.88
CA ALA A 121 0.14 16.10 -21.46
C ALA A 121 -1.17 15.30 -21.53
N THR A 122 -1.18 14.25 -22.32
CA THR A 122 -2.28 13.29 -22.40
C THR A 122 -1.69 11.88 -22.40
N MET A 123 -2.19 11.03 -21.50
CA MET A 123 -1.77 9.65 -21.43
C MET A 123 -2.30 8.88 -22.65
N VAL A 124 -1.38 8.32 -23.43
CA VAL A 124 -1.68 7.50 -24.62
C VAL A 124 -1.87 6.03 -24.25
N SER A 125 -1.05 5.52 -23.33
CA SER A 125 -1.14 4.12 -22.89
C SER A 125 -0.45 3.87 -21.55
N GLY A 126 -0.88 2.85 -20.82
CA GLY A 126 -0.16 2.28 -19.69
C GLY A 126 -0.15 0.76 -19.80
N LYS A 127 1.01 0.14 -19.96
CA LYS A 127 1.13 -1.31 -20.17
C LYS A 127 2.14 -1.91 -19.21
N PHE A 128 1.81 -3.07 -18.64
CA PHE A 128 2.79 -3.88 -17.92
C PHE A 128 3.71 -4.59 -18.92
N PHE A 129 4.98 -4.75 -18.56
CA PHE A 129 5.92 -5.57 -19.33
C PHE A 129 6.59 -6.59 -18.41
N ALA A 130 6.94 -7.74 -18.97
CA ALA A 130 7.65 -8.83 -18.29
C ALA A 130 9.04 -9.03 -18.90
N HIS A 131 10.00 -9.54 -18.12
CA HIS A 131 11.23 -10.10 -18.69
C HIS A 131 10.97 -11.53 -19.19
N TRP A 132 11.97 -12.09 -19.89
CA TRP A 132 11.93 -13.38 -20.61
C TRP A 132 11.54 -14.60 -19.75
N ASN A 133 11.44 -14.43 -18.43
CA ASN A 133 11.04 -15.43 -17.44
C ASN A 133 9.60 -15.27 -16.92
N GLY A 134 8.75 -14.45 -17.56
CA GLY A 134 7.30 -14.41 -17.31
C GLY A 134 6.86 -13.61 -16.07
N TYR A 135 7.78 -13.01 -15.32
CA TYR A 135 7.45 -12.11 -14.21
C TYR A 135 7.31 -10.67 -14.70
N THR A 136 6.23 -9.98 -14.32
CA THR A 136 6.06 -8.54 -14.55
C THR A 136 7.21 -7.79 -13.91
N THR A 137 7.97 -7.05 -14.72
CA THR A 137 9.20 -6.37 -14.32
C THR A 137 9.06 -4.85 -14.28
N GLY A 138 7.92 -4.34 -14.75
CA GLY A 138 7.61 -2.93 -14.64
C GLY A 138 6.32 -2.54 -15.36
N GLN A 139 6.08 -1.23 -15.38
CA GLN A 139 5.01 -0.59 -16.10
C GLN A 139 5.58 0.48 -17.02
N GLU A 140 5.12 0.53 -18.26
CA GLU A 140 5.46 1.55 -19.24
C GLU A 140 4.25 2.46 -19.46
N LEU A 141 4.42 3.75 -19.17
CA LEU A 141 3.44 4.80 -19.38
C LEU A 141 3.88 5.65 -20.56
N ARG A 142 2.95 5.93 -21.47
CA ARG A 142 3.19 6.76 -22.64
C ARG A 142 2.34 8.01 -22.53
N PHE A 143 2.99 9.16 -22.61
CA PHE A 143 2.34 10.46 -22.63
C PHE A 143 2.69 11.20 -23.91
N ARG A 144 1.76 12.01 -24.40
CA ARG A 144 1.99 12.94 -25.50
C ARG A 144 1.74 14.34 -24.98
N ASN A 145 2.67 15.26 -25.23
CA ASN A 145 2.40 16.67 -24.95
C ASN A 145 1.40 17.19 -26.01
N ARG A 146 0.41 17.99 -25.61
CA ARG A 146 -0.53 18.59 -26.56
C ARG A 146 0.12 19.71 -27.37
N ASP A 147 1.04 20.43 -26.76
CA ASP A 147 1.60 21.67 -27.32
C ASP A 147 2.80 21.43 -28.21
N ASN A 148 3.39 20.24 -28.13
CA ASN A 148 4.49 19.84 -28.99
C ASN A 148 4.37 18.38 -29.37
N SER A 149 5.01 17.98 -30.46
CA SER A 149 4.92 16.61 -30.92
C SER A 149 5.61 15.61 -29.97
N PHE A 150 6.23 16.00 -28.86
CA PHE A 150 7.03 15.07 -28.07
C PHE A 150 6.17 13.96 -27.42
N GLU A 151 6.73 12.76 -27.47
CA GLU A 151 6.17 11.58 -26.80
C GLU A 151 7.11 11.17 -25.66
N TYR A 152 6.56 11.06 -24.46
CA TYR A 152 7.27 10.68 -23.25
C TYR A 152 6.95 9.24 -22.92
N LEU A 153 8.00 8.43 -22.80
CA LEU A 153 7.90 7.02 -22.45
C LEU A 153 8.54 6.82 -21.09
N ILE A 154 7.69 6.65 -20.07
CA ILE A 154 8.05 6.55 -18.67
C ILE A 154 7.98 5.09 -18.23
N ARG A 155 9.11 4.51 -17.83
CA ARG A 155 9.18 3.13 -17.32
C ARG A 155 9.33 3.12 -15.81
N LEU A 156 8.32 2.62 -15.12
CA LEU A 156 8.37 2.30 -13.70
C LEU A 156 8.92 0.89 -13.54
N VAL A 157 9.98 0.73 -12.76
CA VAL A 157 10.52 -0.58 -12.35
C VAL A 157 10.71 -0.56 -10.84
N TYR A 158 10.63 -1.69 -10.15
CA TYR A 158 11.08 -1.74 -8.77
C TYR A 158 12.61 -1.75 -8.70
N ASP A 159 13.17 -1.08 -7.71
CA ASP A 159 14.59 -1.27 -7.41
C ASP A 159 14.81 -2.66 -6.80
N ASN A 160 15.79 -3.37 -7.34
CA ASN A 160 16.20 -4.68 -6.85
C ASN A 160 17.36 -4.57 -5.84
N ALA A 161 17.94 -3.37 -5.66
CA ALA A 161 18.92 -3.15 -4.62
C ALA A 161 18.29 -3.45 -3.24
N PRO A 162 19.01 -4.16 -2.34
CA PRO A 162 18.61 -4.19 -0.95
C PRO A 162 18.67 -2.75 -0.45
N TYR A 163 17.51 -2.14 -0.23
CA TYR A 163 17.43 -0.88 0.48
C TYR A 163 18.09 -1.13 1.84
N THR A 164 19.29 -0.60 2.04
CA THR A 164 19.96 -0.62 3.33
C THR A 164 18.98 0.03 4.29
N ALA A 165 18.46 -0.76 5.22
CA ALA A 165 17.54 -0.30 6.23
C ALA A 165 18.20 0.89 6.93
N ASN A 166 17.79 2.11 6.60
CA ASN A 166 17.89 3.19 7.56
C ASN A 166 16.97 2.77 8.70
N ASP A 167 17.55 2.16 9.73
CA ASP A 167 17.21 2.08 11.17
C ASP A 167 15.73 2.13 11.62
N THR A 168 14.79 1.93 10.71
CA THR A 168 13.36 2.03 10.94
C THR A 168 12.81 0.64 10.76
N LYS A 169 12.59 -0.02 11.90
CA LYS A 169 11.81 -1.25 11.96
C LYS A 169 10.56 -1.05 11.11
N ARG A 170 10.31 -2.01 10.23
CA ARG A 170 9.18 -1.92 9.31
C ARG A 170 7.88 -1.89 10.11
N LYS A 171 6.96 -1.01 9.72
CA LYS A 171 5.71 -0.80 10.45
C LYS A 171 4.66 -1.86 10.12
N ILE A 172 3.86 -2.21 11.11
CA ILE A 172 2.65 -3.04 11.01
C ILE A 172 1.57 -2.45 11.93
N SER A 173 0.30 -2.61 11.59
CA SER A 173 -0.79 -2.21 12.47
C SER A 173 -1.71 -3.37 12.81
N PHE A 174 -2.24 -3.32 14.02
CA PHE A 174 -3.26 -4.23 14.51
C PHE A 174 -4.55 -3.48 14.77
N VAL A 175 -5.65 -4.09 14.35
CA VAL A 175 -7.00 -3.60 14.62
C VAL A 175 -7.72 -4.64 15.45
N VAL A 176 -8.12 -4.27 16.68
CA VAL A 176 -9.00 -5.11 17.50
C VAL A 176 -10.43 -4.82 17.10
N THR A 177 -11.06 -5.81 16.49
CA THR A 177 -12.38 -5.73 15.87
C THR A 177 -13.46 -6.32 16.74
N GLN A 178 -14.71 -5.98 16.42
CA GLN A 178 -15.91 -6.45 17.12
C GLN A 178 -16.01 -5.96 18.56
N LEU A 179 -15.39 -4.82 18.88
CA LEU A 179 -15.46 -4.24 20.21
C LEU A 179 -16.83 -3.61 20.46
N GLY A 180 -17.30 -3.71 21.70
CA GLY A 180 -18.60 -3.16 22.14
C GLY A 180 -19.43 -4.14 22.98
N ASN A 181 -19.08 -5.43 23.01
CA ASN A 181 -19.75 -6.44 23.86
C ASN A 181 -18.83 -7.12 24.88
N THR A 182 -17.53 -6.80 24.89
CA THR A 182 -16.50 -7.46 25.70
C THR A 182 -15.78 -6.47 26.62
N PHE A 183 -16.53 -5.85 27.55
CA PHE A 183 -15.99 -4.79 28.40
C PHE A 183 -14.84 -5.27 29.31
N ASP A 184 -15.09 -6.28 30.15
CA ASP A 184 -14.15 -6.68 31.20
C ASP A 184 -12.77 -7.03 30.65
N ILE A 185 -12.71 -7.86 29.60
CA ILE A 185 -11.44 -8.29 28.99
C ILE A 185 -10.65 -7.11 28.42
N VAL A 186 -11.35 -6.15 27.78
CA VAL A 186 -10.71 -4.96 27.21
C VAL A 186 -10.22 -4.05 28.34
N ASN A 187 -11.06 -3.80 29.34
CA ASN A 187 -10.76 -2.94 30.47
C ASN A 187 -9.56 -3.48 31.29
N ASP A 188 -9.58 -4.77 31.62
CA ASP A 188 -8.55 -5.43 32.42
C ASP A 188 -7.19 -5.53 31.71
N ASN A 189 -7.17 -5.31 30.39
CA ASN A 189 -5.96 -5.38 29.56
C ASN A 189 -5.72 -4.09 28.77
N ILE A 190 -6.31 -2.97 29.18
CA ILE A 190 -6.28 -1.73 28.40
C ILE A 190 -4.86 -1.19 28.22
N ASP A 191 -4.03 -1.30 29.27
CA ASP A 191 -2.62 -0.88 29.23
C ASP A 191 -1.83 -1.69 28.21
N TYR A 192 -2.07 -2.99 28.13
CA TYR A 192 -1.43 -3.85 27.12
C TYR A 192 -1.77 -3.38 25.69
N PHE A 193 -3.03 -3.05 25.41
CA PHE A 193 -3.43 -2.55 24.09
C PHE A 193 -2.84 -1.17 23.78
N LYS A 194 -2.76 -0.30 24.78
CA LYS A 194 -2.16 1.04 24.67
C LYS A 194 -0.66 0.96 24.38
N GLU A 195 0.09 0.21 25.18
CA GLU A 195 1.54 0.05 25.05
C GLU A 195 1.92 -0.53 23.68
N ASN A 196 1.11 -1.46 23.18
CA ASN A 196 1.30 -2.07 21.86
C ASN A 196 0.70 -1.26 20.70
N LYS A 197 0.09 -0.10 20.95
CA LYS A 197 -0.48 0.80 19.93
C LYS A 197 -1.52 0.13 19.02
N PHE A 198 -2.44 -0.60 19.63
CA PHE A 198 -3.53 -1.24 18.89
C PHE A 198 -4.59 -0.21 18.54
N THR A 199 -5.12 -0.27 17.32
CA THR A 199 -6.29 0.53 16.93
C THR A 199 -7.57 -0.24 17.28
N PHE A 200 -8.53 0.41 17.92
CA PHE A 200 -9.82 -0.19 18.28
C PHE A 200 -10.87 0.03 17.20
N ALA A 201 -11.54 -1.04 16.78
CA ALA A 201 -12.63 -1.00 15.82
C ALA A 201 -13.95 -1.37 16.50
N PHE A 202 -14.77 -0.35 16.74
CA PHE A 202 -16.00 -0.43 17.50
C PHE A 202 -17.20 -0.81 16.63
N GLU A 203 -18.01 -1.78 17.06
CA GLU A 203 -19.34 -2.01 16.51
C GLU A 203 -20.30 -0.94 17.01
N GLY A 204 -21.00 -0.28 16.10
CA GLY A 204 -22.06 0.65 16.49
C GLY A 204 -23.18 -0.05 17.24
N GLN A 205 -23.76 0.65 18.22
CA GLN A 205 -24.95 0.22 18.99
C GLN A 205 -24.77 -1.05 19.85
N ALA A 206 -23.54 -1.50 20.10
CA ALA A 206 -23.29 -2.57 21.09
C ALA A 206 -23.27 -2.02 22.52
N ASN A 207 -23.51 -2.90 23.50
CA ASN A 207 -23.87 -2.54 24.89
C ASN A 207 -22.86 -1.62 25.59
N TYR A 208 -21.58 -1.77 25.27
CA TYR A 208 -20.48 -1.07 25.91
C TYR A 208 -19.70 -0.19 24.95
N THR A 209 -20.21 0.07 23.73
CA THR A 209 -19.46 0.83 22.74
C THR A 209 -19.14 2.24 23.23
N ASP A 210 -20.11 2.95 23.83
CA ASP A 210 -19.88 4.31 24.35
C ASP A 210 -18.87 4.31 25.50
N THR A 211 -19.01 3.38 26.45
CA THR A 211 -18.10 3.26 27.59
C THR A 211 -16.66 2.95 27.13
N LEU A 212 -16.49 1.97 26.24
CA LEU A 212 -15.16 1.59 25.75
C LEU A 212 -14.56 2.65 24.83
N SER A 213 -15.35 3.35 24.02
CA SER A 213 -14.84 4.43 23.19
C SER A 213 -14.37 5.62 24.02
N ASN A 214 -15.12 5.98 25.06
CA ASN A 214 -14.73 7.08 25.95
C ASN A 214 -13.47 6.71 26.75
N LEU A 215 -13.36 5.45 27.18
CA LEU A 215 -12.15 4.93 27.80
C LEU A 215 -10.96 5.01 26.84
N ALA A 216 -11.12 4.52 25.60
CA ALA A 216 -10.08 4.57 24.57
C ALA A 216 -9.63 6.03 24.29
N GLU A 217 -10.57 6.96 24.16
CA GLU A 217 -10.30 8.37 23.97
C GLU A 217 -9.52 8.98 25.15
N SER A 218 -9.96 8.72 26.39
CA SER A 218 -9.27 9.19 27.60
C SER A 218 -7.84 8.66 27.74
N LEU A 219 -7.52 7.56 27.07
CA LEU A 219 -6.23 6.90 27.09
C LEU A 219 -5.42 7.12 25.80
N GLU A 220 -5.92 7.93 24.86
CA GLU A 220 -5.31 8.23 23.57
C GLU A 220 -5.07 6.97 22.71
N ILE A 221 -5.97 6.00 22.80
CA ILE A 221 -6.00 4.81 21.95
C ILE A 221 -6.74 5.14 20.66
N GLU A 222 -6.08 4.95 19.52
CA GLU A 222 -6.70 5.24 18.22
C GLU A 222 -7.95 4.38 18.01
N SER A 223 -9.03 5.02 17.58
CA SER A 223 -10.32 4.37 17.37
C SER A 223 -10.83 4.55 15.94
N MET A 224 -11.50 3.52 15.43
CA MET A 224 -12.19 3.49 14.16
C MET A 224 -13.59 2.91 14.31
N LEU A 225 -14.50 3.28 13.40
CA LEU A 225 -15.85 2.75 13.37
C LEU A 225 -15.92 1.50 12.47
N THR A 226 -16.58 0.45 12.93
CA THR A 226 -16.94 -0.71 12.10
C THR A 226 -18.36 -0.53 11.58
N ILE A 227 -18.50 -0.34 10.26
CA ILE A 227 -19.82 -0.24 9.61
C ILE A 227 -20.31 -1.61 9.12
N PRO A 228 -21.55 -2.00 9.41
CA PRO A 228 -22.15 -3.20 8.83
C PRO A 228 -22.53 -2.94 7.36
N ILE A 229 -22.01 -3.74 6.44
CA ILE A 229 -22.33 -3.68 5.00
C ILE A 229 -22.97 -5.00 4.55
N GLU A 230 -23.90 -4.92 3.60
CA GLU A 230 -24.61 -6.05 3.03
C GLU A 230 -23.69 -7.16 2.48
N SER A 231 -24.11 -8.43 2.63
CA SER A 231 -23.31 -9.63 2.36
C SER A 231 -24.12 -10.74 1.68
N TYR A 232 -23.46 -11.58 0.86
CA TYR A 232 -24.03 -12.76 0.21
C TYR A 232 -23.61 -14.08 0.89
N PRO A 233 -24.41 -15.18 0.77
CA PRO A 233 -25.83 -15.24 0.44
C PRO A 233 -26.62 -15.21 1.76
N ILE A 234 -27.28 -14.09 2.06
CA ILE A 234 -28.04 -14.02 3.31
C ILE A 234 -29.48 -14.43 3.02
N ARG A 235 -29.92 -15.55 3.62
CA ARG A 235 -31.33 -15.77 3.91
C ARG A 235 -31.85 -14.47 4.55
N ARG A 236 -32.83 -13.82 3.93
CA ARG A 236 -33.26 -12.44 4.25
C ARG A 236 -33.63 -12.21 5.73
N ASP A 237 -33.75 -13.27 6.53
CA ASP A 237 -34.00 -13.26 7.98
C ASP A 237 -32.78 -12.86 8.83
N ARG A 238 -31.55 -12.95 8.33
CA ARG A 238 -30.33 -12.62 9.09
C ARG A 238 -29.71 -11.25 8.80
N ILE A 239 -30.35 -10.42 7.96
CA ILE A 239 -30.03 -8.97 7.86
C ILE A 239 -30.69 -8.22 9.05
N SER A 240 -30.60 -8.80 10.26
CA SER A 240 -31.26 -8.28 11.45
C SER A 240 -30.30 -7.50 12.35
N ARG A 241 -29.06 -7.23 11.91
CA ARG A 241 -28.25 -6.20 12.58
C ARG A 241 -28.82 -4.85 12.15
N ALA A 242 -29.48 -4.18 13.08
CA ALA A 242 -29.92 -2.80 12.91
C ALA A 242 -28.75 -1.94 12.36
N GLY A 243 -29.05 -1.05 11.42
CA GLY A 243 -28.06 -0.14 10.84
C GLY A 243 -27.20 -0.69 9.70
N ALA A 244 -27.43 -1.92 9.20
CA ALA A 244 -26.73 -2.42 8.02
C ALA A 244 -26.96 -1.54 6.78
N ILE A 245 -25.87 -1.12 6.13
CA ILE A 245 -25.89 -0.35 4.89
C ILE A 245 -26.17 -1.32 3.75
N LYS A 246 -27.28 -1.09 3.05
CA LYS A 246 -27.80 -1.96 1.98
C LYS A 246 -27.53 -1.36 0.61
N VAL A 247 -27.27 -2.23 -0.36
CA VAL A 247 -27.27 -1.90 -1.77
C VAL A 247 -28.71 -1.60 -2.17
N THR A 248 -28.96 -0.39 -2.67
CA THR A 248 -30.27 0.07 -3.14
C THR A 248 -30.14 0.56 -4.58
N ASN A 249 -31.23 0.54 -5.33
CA ASN A 249 -31.26 1.11 -6.68
C ASN A 249 -32.45 2.09 -6.79
N PRO A 250 -32.20 3.41 -6.87
CA PRO A 250 -30.88 4.06 -6.88
C PRO A 250 -30.21 4.03 -5.49
N ILE A 251 -28.88 4.20 -5.46
CA ILE A 251 -28.14 4.45 -4.23
C ILE A 251 -28.51 5.83 -3.68
N ASP A 252 -28.78 5.90 -2.38
CA ASP A 252 -29.17 7.13 -1.68
C ASP A 252 -28.07 7.57 -0.70
N PRO A 253 -27.29 8.63 -1.04
CA PRO A 253 -26.18 9.12 -0.20
C PRO A 253 -26.61 9.59 1.19
N GLU A 254 -27.82 10.15 1.33
CA GLU A 254 -28.32 10.66 2.62
C GLU A 254 -28.67 9.50 3.55
N LYS A 255 -29.25 8.42 3.01
CA LYS A 255 -29.48 7.19 3.80
C LYS A 255 -28.18 6.54 4.24
N ILE A 256 -27.15 6.52 3.39
CA ILE A 256 -25.83 5.99 3.76
C ILE A 256 -25.22 6.84 4.90
N ALA A 257 -25.20 8.16 4.74
CA ALA A 257 -24.69 9.06 5.77
C ALA A 257 -25.48 8.94 7.07
N GLY A 258 -26.82 8.89 7.00
CA GLY A 258 -27.69 8.69 8.16
C GLY A 258 -27.45 7.36 8.86
N ALA A 259 -27.25 6.28 8.11
CA ALA A 259 -26.90 4.98 8.66
C ALA A 259 -25.56 5.04 9.41
N ILE A 260 -24.52 5.62 8.81
CA ILE A 260 -23.20 5.76 9.46
C ILE A 260 -23.29 6.65 10.70
N ASN A 261 -23.97 7.79 10.63
CA ASN A 261 -24.17 8.71 11.75
C ASN A 261 -24.94 8.07 12.92
N SER A 262 -25.89 7.17 12.61
CA SER A 262 -26.68 6.45 13.63
C SER A 262 -25.88 5.44 14.44
N LEU A 263 -24.63 5.15 14.05
CA LEU A 263 -23.71 4.26 14.79
C LEU A 263 -23.00 4.97 15.96
N ASN A 264 -23.54 6.12 16.36
CA ASN A 264 -23.16 6.96 17.50
C ASN A 264 -21.72 7.51 17.38
N LEU A 265 -21.48 8.29 16.32
CA LEU A 265 -20.20 8.97 16.06
C LEU A 265 -19.98 10.22 16.93
N ASN A 266 -21.03 10.79 17.51
CA ASN A 266 -21.02 12.17 18.02
C ASN A 266 -20.22 12.39 19.32
N THR A 267 -19.64 11.34 19.91
CA THR A 267 -18.92 11.43 21.19
C THR A 267 -17.54 10.78 21.15
N ARG A 268 -16.96 10.57 19.96
CA ARG A 268 -15.79 9.72 19.80
C ARG A 268 -14.76 10.36 18.89
N ASP A 269 -13.50 10.42 19.33
CA ASP A 269 -12.37 10.74 18.46
C ASP A 269 -12.04 9.59 17.47
N ILE A 270 -12.96 9.35 16.53
CA ILE A 270 -12.84 8.34 15.47
C ILE A 270 -11.95 8.89 14.36
N LYS A 271 -10.90 8.15 13.99
CA LYS A 271 -9.95 8.53 12.92
C LYS A 271 -10.23 7.85 11.58
N GLY A 272 -11.03 6.78 11.58
CA GLY A 272 -11.25 5.98 10.38
C GLY A 272 -12.48 5.09 10.42
N ILE A 273 -12.73 4.43 9.28
CA ILE A 273 -13.80 3.46 9.10
C ILE A 273 -13.23 2.16 8.57
N THR A 274 -13.75 1.04 9.08
CA THR A 274 -13.65 -0.27 8.45
C THR A 274 -15.04 -0.88 8.37
N HIS A 275 -15.17 -2.05 7.75
CA HIS A 275 -16.45 -2.73 7.61
C HIS A 275 -16.44 -4.12 8.24
N TYR A 276 -17.63 -4.56 8.64
CA TYR A 276 -17.90 -5.95 8.96
C TYR A 276 -18.81 -6.56 7.89
N TRP A 277 -18.55 -7.82 7.54
CA TRP A 277 -19.16 -8.50 6.40
C TRP A 277 -18.90 -7.77 5.07
N GLY A 278 -19.93 -7.39 4.33
CA GLY A 278 -19.74 -6.58 3.13
C GLY A 278 -19.36 -7.30 1.85
N ASN A 279 -19.20 -8.64 1.80
CA ASN A 279 -18.76 -9.31 0.56
C ASN A 279 -19.67 -9.09 -0.66
N PHE A 280 -20.90 -8.59 -0.47
CA PHE A 280 -21.72 -8.06 -1.56
C PHE A 280 -21.50 -6.56 -1.72
N GLY A 281 -21.78 -5.77 -0.68
CA GLY A 281 -21.77 -4.31 -0.81
C GLY A 281 -20.40 -3.71 -1.12
N THR A 282 -19.29 -4.35 -0.73
CA THR A 282 -17.94 -3.89 -1.09
C THR A 282 -17.59 -4.16 -2.55
N SER A 283 -18.30 -5.06 -3.22
CA SER A 283 -18.20 -5.28 -4.67
C SER A 283 -19.04 -4.28 -5.48
N GLU A 284 -19.98 -3.58 -4.84
CA GLU A 284 -20.83 -2.59 -5.49
C GLU A 284 -20.14 -1.22 -5.54
N SER A 285 -19.66 -0.84 -6.73
CA SER A 285 -18.85 0.36 -6.88
C SER A 285 -19.57 1.66 -6.56
N GLU A 286 -20.88 1.74 -6.84
CA GLU A 286 -21.69 2.94 -6.54
C GLU A 286 -21.83 3.12 -5.03
N LEU A 287 -22.21 2.05 -4.31
CA LEU A 287 -22.30 2.05 -2.85
C LEU A 287 -20.96 2.44 -2.21
N MET A 288 -19.86 1.80 -2.64
CA MET A 288 -18.54 2.09 -2.10
C MET A 288 -18.07 3.51 -2.43
N THR A 289 -18.46 4.08 -3.58
CA THR A 289 -18.16 5.47 -3.91
C THR A 289 -18.78 6.42 -2.89
N GLU A 290 -20.04 6.20 -2.51
CA GLU A 290 -20.71 7.03 -1.51
C GLU A 290 -20.14 6.85 -0.10
N ILE A 291 -19.80 5.63 0.31
CA ILE A 291 -19.14 5.37 1.60
C ILE A 291 -17.77 6.07 1.66
N ILE A 292 -16.97 5.98 0.59
CA ILE A 292 -15.66 6.64 0.53
C ILE A 292 -15.80 8.16 0.45
N ALA A 293 -16.80 8.68 -0.25
CA ALA A 293 -17.11 10.11 -0.27
C ALA A 293 -17.48 10.61 1.13
N TYR A 294 -18.23 9.82 1.90
CA TYR A 294 -18.48 10.09 3.31
C TYR A 294 -17.18 10.16 4.12
N CYS A 295 -16.29 9.15 4.00
CA CYS A 295 -14.98 9.18 4.66
C CYS A 295 -14.19 10.45 4.32
N LYS A 296 -14.21 10.87 3.05
CA LYS A 296 -13.54 12.10 2.59
C LYS A 296 -14.05 13.35 3.31
N ARG A 297 -15.37 13.52 3.38
CA ARG A 297 -16.00 14.68 4.03
C ARG A 297 -15.66 14.74 5.52
N MET A 298 -15.57 13.58 6.16
CA MET A 298 -15.27 13.47 7.59
C MET A 298 -13.76 13.41 7.90
N ASN A 299 -12.89 13.50 6.88
CA ASN A 299 -11.44 13.32 7.00
C ASN A 299 -11.03 11.99 7.67
N PHE A 300 -11.77 10.92 7.37
CA PHE A 300 -11.50 9.58 7.86
C PHE A 300 -10.64 8.80 6.88
N TYR A 301 -9.73 7.97 7.40
CA TYR A 301 -9.13 6.90 6.61
C TYR A 301 -10.09 5.72 6.45
N TYR A 302 -9.82 4.84 5.47
CA TYR A 302 -10.63 3.65 5.24
C TYR A 302 -9.78 2.37 5.22
N VAL A 303 -10.16 1.37 6.01
CA VAL A 303 -9.55 0.03 5.99
C VAL A 303 -10.52 -0.98 5.39
N ASP A 304 -10.13 -1.56 4.25
CA ASP A 304 -10.86 -2.66 3.62
C ASP A 304 -10.55 -3.97 4.36
N ALA A 305 -11.55 -4.58 5.01
CA ALA A 305 -11.39 -5.85 5.74
C ALA A 305 -11.19 -7.08 4.83
N TRP A 306 -11.14 -6.88 3.50
CA TRP A 306 -10.96 -7.89 2.46
C TRP A 306 -11.84 -9.13 2.69
N THR A 307 -13.15 -8.91 2.76
CA THR A 307 -14.12 -10.00 2.89
C THR A 307 -14.41 -10.72 1.57
N THR A 308 -14.01 -10.14 0.43
CA THR A 308 -14.08 -10.73 -0.92
C THR A 308 -12.91 -10.26 -1.79
N SER A 309 -12.47 -11.08 -2.75
CA SER A 309 -11.49 -10.69 -3.78
C SER A 309 -12.00 -9.60 -4.69
N ASP A 310 -13.32 -9.47 -4.79
CA ASP A 310 -14.00 -8.56 -5.71
C ASP A 310 -14.34 -7.23 -5.03
N SER A 311 -13.66 -6.91 -3.91
CA SER A 311 -13.89 -5.66 -3.18
C SER A 311 -13.33 -4.49 -3.97
N GLU A 312 -14.20 -3.53 -4.28
CA GLU A 312 -13.84 -2.29 -4.95
C GLU A 312 -13.42 -1.19 -3.96
N ALA A 313 -13.57 -1.45 -2.66
CA ALA A 313 -13.42 -0.46 -1.60
C ALA A 313 -12.00 0.16 -1.56
N TYR A 314 -10.95 -0.66 -1.48
CA TYR A 314 -9.57 -0.18 -1.52
C TYR A 314 -9.26 0.62 -2.80
N ARG A 315 -9.73 0.13 -3.95
CA ARG A 315 -9.49 0.75 -5.26
C ARG A 315 -10.16 2.13 -5.33
N ILE A 316 -11.39 2.24 -4.85
CA ILE A 316 -12.17 3.48 -4.83
C ILE A 316 -11.56 4.47 -3.83
N ALA A 317 -11.23 4.04 -2.62
CA ALA A 317 -10.56 4.86 -1.60
C ALA A 317 -9.24 5.45 -2.14
N SER A 318 -8.41 4.62 -2.76
CA SER A 318 -7.14 5.04 -3.36
C SER A 318 -7.34 6.09 -4.46
N ARG A 319 -8.33 5.90 -5.36
CA ARG A 319 -8.64 6.89 -6.41
C ARG A 319 -9.11 8.23 -5.86
N HIS A 320 -9.82 8.23 -4.73
CA HIS A 320 -10.31 9.43 -4.06
C HIS A 320 -9.27 10.09 -3.15
N GLN A 321 -8.04 9.52 -3.10
CA GLN A 321 -6.93 9.95 -2.24
C GLN A 321 -7.26 9.88 -0.75
N ILE A 322 -8.09 8.91 -0.36
CA ILE A 322 -8.33 8.61 1.05
C ILE A 322 -7.23 7.68 1.54
N PRO A 323 -6.59 7.95 2.70
CA PRO A 323 -5.63 7.03 3.28
C PRO A 323 -6.29 5.65 3.45
N THR A 324 -5.71 4.63 2.82
CA THR A 324 -6.32 3.30 2.81
C THR A 324 -5.29 2.18 2.71
N SER A 325 -5.68 1.02 3.20
CA SER A 325 -5.03 -0.27 2.95
C SER A 325 -6.08 -1.36 3.11
N TRP A 326 -5.72 -2.56 2.66
CA TRP A 326 -6.45 -3.77 2.96
C TRP A 326 -5.89 -4.42 4.23
N ALA A 327 -6.77 -5.02 5.01
CA ALA A 327 -6.45 -5.80 6.18
C ALA A 327 -6.78 -7.28 5.94
N LEU A 328 -6.02 -8.15 6.60
CA LEU A 328 -6.36 -9.57 6.68
C LEU A 328 -6.72 -9.93 8.11
N SER A 329 -7.68 -10.82 8.29
CA SER A 329 -7.92 -11.44 9.59
C SER A 329 -6.71 -12.27 10.03
N TYR A 330 -6.52 -12.38 11.35
CA TYR A 330 -5.52 -13.28 11.95
C TYR A 330 -5.56 -14.69 11.33
N LYS A 331 -6.76 -15.25 11.11
CA LYS A 331 -6.93 -16.59 10.50
C LYS A 331 -6.40 -16.66 9.07
N GLN A 332 -6.61 -15.61 8.28
CA GLN A 332 -6.07 -15.54 6.92
C GLN A 332 -4.54 -15.42 6.95
N VAL A 333 -3.98 -14.68 7.91
CA VAL A 333 -2.52 -14.49 8.04
C VAL A 333 -1.81 -15.75 8.55
N THR A 334 -2.41 -16.51 9.47
CA THR A 334 -1.84 -17.79 9.93
C THR A 334 -1.93 -18.87 8.86
N LYS A 335 -3.01 -18.89 8.06
CA LYS A 335 -3.15 -19.77 6.90
C LYS A 335 -2.21 -19.38 5.75
N ASN A 336 -2.07 -18.09 5.48
CA ASN A 336 -1.21 -17.54 4.44
C ASN A 336 0.09 -17.04 5.06
N ASN A 337 1.10 -17.91 5.16
CA ASN A 337 2.45 -17.62 5.71
C ASN A 337 2.70 -16.13 6.01
N PHE A 338 2.59 -15.74 7.29
CA PHE A 338 2.74 -14.37 7.79
C PHE A 338 3.90 -13.61 7.14
N THR A 339 5.05 -14.28 6.95
CA THR A 339 6.23 -13.71 6.31
C THR A 339 5.96 -13.26 4.87
N SER A 340 5.18 -14.02 4.10
CA SER A 340 4.77 -13.63 2.75
C SER A 340 3.84 -12.43 2.76
N TYR A 341 2.88 -12.39 3.69
CA TYR A 341 1.94 -11.26 3.81
C TYR A 341 2.69 -9.97 4.09
N ILE A 342 3.51 -9.96 5.15
CA ILE A 342 4.30 -8.76 5.47
C ILE A 342 5.22 -8.43 4.31
N LYS A 343 5.94 -9.36 3.67
CA LYS A 343 6.85 -9.03 2.55
C LYS A 343 6.16 -8.38 1.34
N LYS A 344 4.90 -8.73 1.05
CA LYS A 344 4.16 -8.24 -0.12
C LYS A 344 3.36 -6.97 0.14
N ASN A 345 2.89 -6.74 1.37
CA ASN A 345 2.09 -5.57 1.70
C ASN A 345 2.95 -4.47 2.34
N SER A 346 3.09 -3.32 1.69
CA SER A 346 3.84 -2.16 2.22
C SER A 346 3.21 -1.56 3.48
N LYS A 347 1.89 -1.69 3.63
CA LYS A 347 1.09 -1.20 4.76
C LYS A 347 0.28 -2.35 5.38
N PRO A 348 0.94 -3.33 6.03
CA PRO A 348 0.26 -4.50 6.54
C PRO A 348 -0.61 -4.14 7.74
N ILE A 349 -1.91 -4.42 7.61
CA ILE A 349 -2.89 -4.32 8.70
C ILE A 349 -3.42 -5.72 9.01
N ILE A 350 -3.51 -6.08 10.29
CA ILE A 350 -4.08 -7.35 10.72
C ILE A 350 -5.27 -7.10 11.64
N MET A 351 -6.40 -7.71 11.28
CA MET A 351 -7.62 -7.68 12.08
C MET A 351 -7.64 -8.84 13.06
N LEU A 352 -7.75 -8.49 14.33
CA LEU A 352 -7.83 -9.38 15.47
C LEU A 352 -9.25 -9.31 16.00
N THR A 353 -9.90 -10.45 16.20
CA THR A 353 -11.22 -10.50 16.84
C THR A 353 -11.01 -10.86 18.30
N LEU A 354 -11.63 -10.12 19.21
CA LEU A 354 -11.50 -10.34 20.65
C LEU A 354 -12.87 -10.61 21.28
N LYS A 355 -13.15 -11.89 21.57
CA LYS A 355 -14.42 -12.31 22.19
C LYS A 355 -14.25 -12.80 23.62
N ASP A 356 -13.11 -13.41 23.91
CA ASP A 356 -12.83 -14.07 25.17
C ASP A 356 -11.33 -14.03 25.48
N GLN A 357 -10.96 -14.60 26.63
CA GLN A 357 -9.57 -14.69 27.07
C GLN A 357 -8.70 -15.52 26.11
N GLN A 358 -9.26 -16.54 25.44
CA GLN A 358 -8.48 -17.37 24.51
C GLN A 358 -8.06 -16.57 23.27
N ASP A 359 -8.90 -15.65 22.82
CA ASP A 359 -8.55 -14.73 21.74
C ASP A 359 -7.45 -13.75 22.18
N LEU A 360 -7.51 -13.22 23.41
CA LEU A 360 -6.45 -12.38 23.96
C LEU A 360 -5.10 -13.12 24.05
N ASP A 361 -5.10 -14.39 24.49
CA ASP A 361 -3.88 -15.19 24.59
C ASP A 361 -3.26 -15.42 23.21
N LYS A 362 -4.07 -15.67 22.17
CA LYS A 362 -3.60 -15.78 20.78
C LYS A 362 -3.03 -14.46 20.27
N ILE A 363 -3.64 -13.34 20.63
CA ILE A 363 -3.15 -12.00 20.29
C ILE A 363 -1.76 -11.77 20.90
N LYS A 364 -1.59 -12.06 22.19
CA LYS A 364 -0.30 -11.93 22.90
C LYS A 364 0.79 -12.78 22.25
N LEU A 365 0.51 -14.05 21.99
CA LEU A 365 1.42 -14.94 21.26
C LEU A 365 1.79 -14.41 19.86
N PHE A 366 0.84 -13.75 19.19
CA PHE A 366 1.09 -13.20 17.88
C PHE A 366 1.95 -11.94 17.93
N VAL A 367 1.78 -11.08 18.94
CA VAL A 367 2.66 -9.93 19.18
C VAL A 367 4.10 -10.39 19.43
N ASP A 368 4.31 -11.44 20.22
CA ASP A 368 5.65 -12.00 20.44
C ASP A 368 6.34 -12.48 19.14
N LEU A 369 5.55 -12.90 18.14
CA LEU A 369 6.07 -13.25 16.81
C LEU A 369 6.55 -12.02 16.04
N ILE A 370 5.91 -10.86 16.22
CA ILE A 370 6.26 -9.60 15.54
C ILE A 370 7.67 -9.14 15.91
N ASP A 371 8.04 -9.27 17.18
CA ASP A 371 9.38 -8.91 17.66
C ASP A 371 10.48 -9.73 16.97
N ARG A 372 10.23 -11.02 16.71
CA ARG A 372 11.17 -11.89 15.97
C ARG A 372 11.37 -11.47 14.52
N HIS A 373 10.43 -10.72 13.95
CA HIS A 373 10.48 -10.21 12.58
C HIS A 373 11.00 -8.77 12.48
N ASN A 374 11.47 -8.18 13.58
CA ASN A 374 12.01 -6.81 13.64
C ASN A 374 11.04 -5.76 13.07
N LEU A 375 9.75 -5.92 13.38
CA LEU A 375 8.70 -4.99 12.99
C LEU A 375 8.37 -4.05 14.16
N SER A 376 7.79 -2.90 13.86
CA SER A 376 7.24 -1.97 14.85
C SER A 376 5.73 -1.89 14.71
N ILE A 377 5.03 -2.11 15.81
CA ILE A 377 3.59 -1.91 15.86
C ILE A 377 3.30 -0.42 15.97
N VAL A 378 2.38 0.07 15.13
CA VAL A 378 1.93 1.46 15.09
C VAL A 378 0.42 1.50 14.90
N TYR A 379 -0.20 2.62 15.27
CA TYR A 379 -1.61 2.88 14.93
C TYR A 379 -1.83 2.89 13.42
N VAL A 380 -3.08 2.62 13.01
CA VAL A 380 -3.44 2.59 11.60
C VAL A 380 -3.22 3.94 10.93
N SER A 381 -3.57 5.07 11.56
CA SER A 381 -3.30 6.38 10.93
C SER A 381 -1.81 6.59 10.65
N ASP A 382 -0.93 6.18 11.56
CA ASP A 382 0.51 6.29 11.41
C ASP A 382 1.09 5.40 10.31
N LEU A 383 0.48 4.23 10.09
CA LEU A 383 0.83 3.34 8.98
C LEU A 383 0.31 3.87 7.65
N LEU A 384 -0.89 4.46 7.67
CA LEU A 384 -1.57 4.95 6.47
C LEU A 384 -1.09 6.32 6.03
N LYS A 385 -0.51 7.14 6.94
CA LYS A 385 0.18 8.40 6.65
C LYS A 385 1.01 8.21 5.40
N THR A 386 0.52 8.77 4.32
CA THR A 386 1.33 8.99 3.15
C THR A 386 2.21 10.17 3.54
N ASP A 387 3.52 10.04 3.35
CA ASP A 387 4.40 11.19 3.24
C ASP A 387 4.01 11.93 1.95
N LEU A 388 2.79 12.48 1.89
CA LEU A 388 2.46 13.54 0.97
C LEU A 388 3.30 14.69 1.48
N LEU A 389 4.50 14.84 0.91
CA LEU A 389 5.13 16.14 0.86
C LEU A 389 4.04 17.08 0.35
N LYS A 390 3.62 18.03 1.20
CA LYS A 390 2.86 19.17 0.74
C LYS A 390 3.69 19.76 -0.38
N ILE A 391 3.26 19.57 -1.62
CA ILE A 391 3.78 20.34 -2.74
C ILE A 391 3.08 21.68 -2.57
N GLU A 392 3.72 22.58 -1.81
CA GLU A 392 3.33 23.98 -1.72
C GLU A 392 3.68 24.72 -3.01
#